data_AF-A0A1G4KFH6-F1
#
_entry.id   AF-A0A1G4KFH6-F1
#
_cell.length_a   1.000
_cell.length_b   1.000
_cell.length_c   1.000
_cell.angle_alpha   90.00
_cell.angle_beta   90.00
_cell.angle_gamma   90.00
#
_symmetry.space_group_name_H-M   'P 1'
#
loop_
_entity.id
_entity.type
_entity.pdbx_description
1 polymer ?
#
loop_
_entity_poly.entity_id
_entity_poly.type
_entity_poly.pdbx_seq_one_letter_code
_entity_poly.pdbx_strand_id
1 'polypeptide(L)'
;MLINSFDSLSLDNELNNQLWSTYHRNILPQRNLQATKFILKALIFFASTKSDRSFSSTYGSSLTGVVFTTTKSIMFTTNVLLPFILDQLQSRPYIYNIKSFRLLTNLAQALSFTTFLQFLSGNSKVYITLIHKLFRITAMSTNNSASYRSSVNSSIEFQNSQLLYNAVLQLLGTQVVKSEFLHKLIRRKYSTSHHLSNSSHCPTCNNLPTNPYLSNCCSKHFCYLCVLKCIERQNCSFCDSKINAAGPLYSYSFIKG
;
A
#
# COMPACT_ATOMS: atom_id res chain seq x y z
N MET A 1 -14.46 -6.90 17.87
CA MET A 1 -14.99 -5.77 18.67
C MET A 1 -13.89 -4.75 18.97
N LEU A 2 -12.77 -5.15 19.57
CA LEU A 2 -11.62 -4.29 19.87
C LEU A 2 -10.98 -3.67 18.61
N ILE A 3 -10.68 -4.48 17.58
CA ILE A 3 -10.07 -4.02 16.32
C ILE A 3 -11.00 -3.05 15.56
N ASN A 4 -12.26 -3.41 15.41
CA ASN A 4 -13.30 -2.59 14.75
C ASN A 4 -13.41 -1.17 15.33
N SER A 5 -13.14 -1.00 16.63
CA SER A 5 -13.19 0.31 17.29
C SER A 5 -11.98 1.21 16.94
N PHE A 6 -10.82 0.61 16.69
CA PHE A 6 -9.66 1.32 16.17
C PHE A 6 -9.82 1.64 14.68
N ASP A 7 -10.33 0.68 13.91
CA ASP A 7 -10.63 0.88 12.49
C ASP A 7 -11.64 2.02 12.31
N SER A 8 -12.66 2.14 13.18
CA SER A 8 -13.59 3.27 13.11
C SER A 8 -12.90 4.63 13.29
N LEU A 9 -11.95 4.70 14.23
CA LEU A 9 -11.22 5.95 14.48
C LEU A 9 -10.26 6.28 13.32
N SER A 10 -9.66 5.26 12.72
CA SER A 10 -8.85 5.40 11.50
C SER A 10 -9.67 5.93 10.33
N LEU A 11 -10.85 5.34 10.08
CA LEU A 11 -11.77 5.76 9.02
C LEU A 11 -12.27 7.20 9.22
N ASP A 12 -12.60 7.58 10.46
CA ASP A 12 -12.98 8.96 10.77
C ASP A 12 -11.82 9.94 10.51
N ASN A 13 -10.57 9.55 10.79
CA ASN A 13 -9.39 10.36 10.47
C ASN A 13 -9.13 10.45 8.97
N GLU A 14 -9.30 9.35 8.24
CA GLU A 14 -9.14 9.32 6.78
C GLU A 14 -10.13 10.26 6.11
N LEU A 15 -11.42 10.19 6.47
CA LEU A 15 -12.45 11.08 5.96
C LEU A 15 -12.12 12.55 6.22
N ASN A 16 -11.67 12.87 7.44
CA ASN A 16 -11.23 14.22 7.79
C ASN A 16 -10.05 14.69 6.95
N ASN A 17 -9.07 13.81 6.71
CA ASN A 17 -7.88 14.14 5.93
C ASN A 17 -8.20 14.32 4.44
N GLN A 18 -9.05 13.46 3.87
CA GLN A 18 -9.51 13.57 2.48
C GLN A 18 -10.27 14.89 2.26
N LEU A 19 -11.22 15.22 3.13
CA LEU A 19 -11.99 16.47 3.03
C LEU A 19 -11.11 17.70 3.26
N TRP A 20 -10.19 17.66 4.23
CA TRP A 20 -9.23 18.74 4.44
C TRP A 20 -8.32 18.94 3.22
N SER A 21 -7.80 17.86 2.63
CA SER A 21 -6.93 17.95 1.45
C SER A 21 -7.66 18.53 0.24
N THR A 22 -8.94 18.17 0.05
CA THR A 22 -9.80 18.71 -1.01
C THR A 22 -10.08 20.19 -0.77
N TYR A 23 -10.41 20.57 0.46
CA TYR A 23 -10.61 21.97 0.84
C TYR A 23 -9.34 22.81 0.63
N HIS A 24 -8.19 22.30 1.06
CA HIS A 24 -6.91 22.99 0.93
C HIS A 24 -6.49 23.19 -0.53
N ARG A 25 -6.73 22.20 -1.39
CA ARG A 25 -6.45 22.30 -2.84
C ARG A 25 -7.29 23.37 -3.53
N ASN A 26 -8.53 23.57 -3.09
CA ASN A 26 -9.47 24.47 -3.76
C ASN A 26 -9.46 25.90 -3.21
N ILE A 27 -9.21 26.08 -1.91
CA ILE A 27 -9.48 27.37 -1.23
C ILE A 27 -8.21 28.02 -0.63
N LEU A 28 -7.03 27.38 -0.69
CA LEU A 28 -5.72 27.92 -0.25
C LEU A 28 -5.81 28.94 0.92
N PRO A 29 -6.30 28.52 2.10
CA PRO A 29 -6.53 29.42 3.21
C PRO A 29 -5.20 29.98 3.75
N GLN A 30 -4.91 31.26 3.48
CA GLN A 30 -3.67 31.92 3.94
C GLN A 30 -3.75 32.44 5.39
N ARG A 31 -4.96 32.60 5.96
CA ARG A 31 -5.14 33.16 7.31
C ARG A 31 -5.80 32.15 8.25
N ASN A 32 -5.27 32.02 9.48
CA ASN A 32 -5.79 31.17 10.56
C ASN A 32 -6.08 29.71 10.15
N LEU A 33 -5.08 29.02 9.60
CA LEU A 33 -5.16 27.62 9.15
C LEU A 33 -5.68 26.66 10.26
N GLN A 34 -5.30 26.89 11.51
CA GLN A 34 -5.76 26.07 12.63
C GLN A 34 -7.27 26.24 12.91
N ALA A 35 -7.79 27.47 12.83
CA ALA A 35 -9.20 27.74 13.08
C ALA A 35 -10.09 27.20 11.96
N THR A 36 -9.65 27.33 10.70
CA THR A 36 -10.37 26.78 9.54
C THR A 36 -10.39 25.25 9.59
N LYS A 37 -9.26 24.62 9.95
CA LYS A 37 -9.20 23.17 10.18
C LYS A 37 -10.14 22.69 11.29
N PHE A 38 -10.25 23.45 12.38
CA PHE A 38 -11.19 23.15 13.46
C PHE A 38 -12.65 23.26 13.01
N ILE A 39 -13.02 24.35 12.33
CA ILE A 39 -14.39 24.55 11.83
C ILE A 39 -14.77 23.44 10.87
N LEU A 40 -13.87 23.06 9.95
CA LEU A 40 -14.13 21.98 9.01
C LEU A 40 -14.33 20.65 9.74
N LYS A 41 -13.45 20.31 10.70
CA LYS A 41 -13.62 19.09 11.53
C LYS A 41 -14.94 19.09 12.31
N ALA A 42 -15.35 20.24 12.85
CA ALA A 42 -16.62 20.37 13.54
C ALA A 42 -17.81 20.15 12.60
N LEU A 43 -17.81 20.78 11.42
CA LEU A 43 -18.85 20.58 10.40
C LEU A 43 -18.94 19.12 9.95
N ILE A 44 -17.80 18.51 9.65
CA ILE A 44 -17.71 17.09 9.28
C ILE A 44 -18.33 16.24 10.38
N PHE A 45 -17.94 16.46 11.64
CA PHE A 45 -18.49 15.71 12.77
C PHE A 45 -20.01 15.88 12.89
N PHE A 46 -20.54 17.09 12.76
CA PHE A 46 -21.98 17.32 12.87
C PHE A 46 -22.78 16.63 11.76
N ALA A 47 -22.24 16.62 10.53
CA ALA A 47 -22.84 15.96 9.37
C ALA A 47 -22.70 14.42 9.42
N SER A 48 -21.58 13.91 9.96
CA SER A 48 -21.26 12.48 9.97
C SER A 48 -21.77 11.72 11.20
N THR A 49 -22.17 12.44 12.27
CA THR A 49 -22.57 11.83 13.53
C THR A 49 -24.08 11.71 13.66
N LYS A 50 -24.55 10.46 13.73
CA LYS A 50 -25.93 10.11 14.07
C LYS A 50 -26.02 9.83 15.57
N SER A 51 -27.05 10.36 16.22
CA SER A 51 -27.31 10.14 17.64
C SER A 51 -28.74 9.69 17.83
N ASP A 52 -28.89 8.58 18.54
CA ASP A 52 -30.10 8.20 19.25
C ASP A 52 -29.97 8.61 20.73
N ARG A 53 -31.08 8.57 21.49
CA ARG A 53 -31.19 9.15 22.85
C ARG A 53 -30.06 8.76 23.82
N SER A 54 -29.48 7.57 23.68
CA SER A 54 -28.41 7.05 24.54
C SER A 54 -27.19 6.52 23.77
N PHE A 55 -27.22 6.60 22.43
CA PHE A 55 -26.25 5.96 21.56
C PHE A 55 -25.82 6.91 20.46
N SER A 56 -24.53 7.07 20.26
CA SER A 56 -23.96 7.89 19.20
C SER A 56 -23.05 7.06 18.32
N SER A 57 -23.18 7.27 17.00
CA SER A 57 -22.32 6.65 15.99
C SER A 57 -21.77 7.75 15.08
N THR A 58 -20.45 7.78 14.95
CA THR A 58 -19.75 8.47 13.85
C THR A 58 -19.77 7.62 12.59
N TYR A 59 -19.39 8.22 11.47
CA TYR A 59 -19.24 7.55 10.19
C TYR A 59 -18.43 6.25 10.28
N GLY A 60 -17.21 6.31 10.81
CA GLY A 60 -16.34 5.15 10.96
C GLY A 60 -16.97 4.09 11.86
N SER A 61 -17.58 4.50 12.97
CA SER A 61 -18.21 3.56 13.91
C SER A 61 -19.43 2.85 13.30
N SER A 62 -20.22 3.56 12.49
CA SER A 62 -21.34 2.96 11.75
C SER A 62 -20.86 1.92 10.73
N LEU A 63 -19.71 2.14 10.09
CA LEU A 63 -19.14 1.20 9.12
C LEU A 63 -18.53 -0.04 9.79
N THR A 64 -17.91 0.13 10.95
CA THR A 64 -17.29 -0.99 11.67
C THR A 64 -18.24 -1.73 12.61
N GLY A 65 -19.48 -1.26 12.73
CA GLY A 65 -20.53 -1.84 13.58
C GLY A 65 -20.34 -1.55 15.06
N VAL A 66 -19.68 -0.43 15.40
CA VAL A 66 -19.45 0.00 16.78
C VAL A 66 -20.34 1.20 17.07
N VAL A 67 -20.96 1.20 18.24
CA VAL A 67 -21.79 2.30 18.73
C VAL A 67 -21.31 2.69 20.12
N PHE A 68 -21.30 3.98 20.40
CA PHE A 68 -20.84 4.52 21.68
C PHE A 68 -22.04 4.86 22.56
N THR A 69 -21.96 4.52 23.84
CA THR A 69 -22.99 4.81 24.86
C THR A 69 -22.91 6.26 25.33
N THR A 70 -23.09 7.22 24.44
CA THR A 70 -22.87 8.65 24.74
C THR A 70 -23.84 9.56 24.01
N THR A 71 -23.95 10.80 24.52
CA THR A 71 -24.63 11.89 23.81
C THR A 71 -23.71 12.49 22.75
N LYS A 72 -24.32 13.05 21.68
CA LYS A 72 -23.60 13.75 20.61
C LYS A 72 -22.66 14.83 21.12
N SER A 73 -23.05 15.56 22.18
CA SER A 73 -22.24 16.63 22.78
C SER A 73 -20.98 16.11 23.44
N ILE A 74 -21.06 15.01 24.20
CA ILE A 74 -19.88 14.40 24.85
C ILE A 74 -18.95 13.83 23.79
N MET A 75 -19.51 13.20 22.75
CA MET A 75 -18.68 12.67 21.66
C MET A 75 -17.99 13.78 20.85
N PHE A 76 -18.65 14.93 20.67
CA PHE A 76 -18.04 16.12 20.08
C PHE A 76 -16.88 16.65 20.93
N THR A 77 -17.08 16.74 22.25
CA THR A 77 -16.02 17.25 23.13
C THR A 77 -14.82 16.33 23.14
N THR A 78 -15.00 15.01 23.16
CA THR A 78 -13.88 14.07 23.18
C THR A 78 -13.13 13.99 21.85
N ASN A 79 -13.84 14.04 20.72
CA ASN A 79 -13.22 13.77 19.41
C ASN A 79 -12.76 15.03 18.68
N VAL A 80 -13.36 16.19 18.94
CA VAL A 80 -13.07 17.43 18.20
C VAL A 80 -12.53 18.52 19.11
N LEU A 81 -13.22 18.84 20.20
CA LEU A 81 -12.88 19.98 21.05
C LEU A 81 -11.61 19.75 21.88
N LEU A 82 -11.54 18.62 22.59
CA LEU A 82 -10.45 18.34 23.50
C LEU A 82 -9.10 18.15 22.78
N PRO A 83 -9.02 17.45 21.63
CA PRO A 83 -7.78 17.39 20.86
C PRO A 83 -7.32 18.78 20.40
N PHE A 84 -8.26 19.64 19.98
CA PHE A 84 -7.91 21.02 19.59
C PHE A 84 -7.39 21.84 20.76
N ILE A 85 -8.01 21.74 21.95
CA ILE A 85 -7.54 22.43 23.15
C ILE A 85 -6.15 21.90 23.56
N LEU A 86 -5.94 20.59 23.50
CA LEU A 86 -4.65 19.97 23.81
C LEU A 86 -3.55 20.44 22.85
N ASP A 87 -3.83 20.50 21.55
CA ASP A 87 -2.90 21.02 20.54
C ASP A 87 -2.55 22.49 20.81
N GLN A 88 -3.56 23.32 21.15
CA GLN A 88 -3.35 24.73 21.51
C GLN A 88 -2.51 24.89 22.79
N LEU A 89 -2.76 24.07 23.82
CA LEU A 89 -2.01 24.08 25.07
C LEU A 89 -0.56 23.60 24.86
N GLN A 90 -0.34 22.56 24.06
CA GLN A 90 1.01 22.07 23.73
C GLN A 90 1.81 23.08 22.91
N SER A 91 1.15 23.79 21.98
CA SER A 91 1.80 24.82 21.16
C SER A 91 2.20 26.09 21.92
N ARG A 92 1.78 26.23 23.19
CA ARG A 92 2.18 27.33 24.08
C ARG A 92 3.18 26.84 25.13
N PRO A 93 4.48 26.75 24.80
CA PRO A 93 5.50 26.19 25.69
C PRO A 93 5.83 27.06 26.92
N TYR A 94 5.19 28.23 27.08
CA TYR A 94 5.72 29.30 27.91
C TYR A 94 5.18 29.37 29.36
N ILE A 95 4.17 28.59 29.74
CA ILE A 95 3.41 28.85 30.98
C ILE A 95 3.63 27.83 32.11
N TYR A 96 4.29 26.68 31.87
CA TYR A 96 4.40 25.63 32.89
C TYR A 96 5.83 25.28 33.32
N ASN A 97 6.01 25.17 34.64
CA ASN A 97 7.23 24.71 35.28
C ASN A 97 7.61 23.31 34.74
N ILE A 98 8.77 23.21 34.08
CA ILE A 98 9.24 22.04 33.29
C ILE A 98 9.16 20.74 34.11
N LYS A 99 9.38 20.79 35.43
CA LYS A 99 9.30 19.61 36.31
C LYS A 99 7.87 19.10 36.47
N SER A 100 6.91 19.99 36.68
CA SER A 100 5.48 19.64 36.82
C SER A 100 4.91 19.07 35.52
N PHE A 101 5.31 19.64 34.38
CA PHE A 101 4.90 19.15 33.07
C PHE A 101 5.43 17.73 32.82
N ARG A 102 6.70 17.46 33.13
CA ARG A 102 7.28 16.10 33.01
C ARG A 102 6.58 15.06 33.88
N LEU A 103 6.23 15.42 35.12
CA LEU A 103 5.48 14.53 36.01
C LEU A 103 4.09 14.24 35.45
N LEU A 104 3.40 15.28 34.95
CA LEU A 104 2.08 15.14 34.35
C LEU A 104 2.12 14.27 33.08
N THR A 105 3.12 14.45 32.22
CA THR A 105 3.30 13.62 31.02
C THR A 105 3.57 12.17 31.37
N ASN A 106 4.42 11.91 32.36
CA ASN A 106 4.73 10.55 32.80
C ASN A 106 3.50 9.86 33.42
N LEU A 107 2.71 10.59 34.22
CA LEU A 107 1.45 10.08 34.75
C LEU A 107 0.43 9.82 33.64
N ALA A 108 0.31 10.71 32.66
CA ALA A 108 -0.57 10.52 31.51
C ALA A 108 -0.16 9.30 30.67
N GLN A 109 1.14 9.08 30.47
CA GLN A 109 1.68 7.90 29.79
C GLN A 109 1.42 6.62 30.59
N ALA A 110 1.66 6.62 31.90
CA ALA A 110 1.37 5.49 32.77
C ALA A 110 -0.12 5.14 32.74
N LEU A 111 -0.99 6.13 32.86
CA LEU A 111 -2.44 5.92 32.76
C LEU A 111 -2.85 5.43 31.37
N SER A 112 -2.27 5.96 30.30
CA SER A 112 -2.52 5.49 28.94
C SER A 112 -2.08 4.03 28.77
N PHE A 113 -0.96 3.65 29.35
CA PHE A 113 -0.50 2.27 29.39
C PHE A 113 -1.47 1.37 30.18
N THR A 114 -2.00 1.82 31.32
CA THR A 114 -3.05 1.05 32.04
C THR A 114 -4.32 0.91 31.21
N THR A 115 -4.71 1.93 30.43
CA THR A 115 -5.87 1.83 29.54
C THR A 115 -5.62 0.84 28.41
N PHE A 116 -4.39 0.80 27.88
CA PHE A 116 -3.98 -0.16 26.87
C PHE A 116 -3.93 -1.59 27.41
N LEU A 117 -3.42 -1.80 28.63
CA LEU A 117 -3.44 -3.11 29.28
C LEU A 117 -4.88 -3.57 29.55
N GLN A 118 -5.76 -2.67 29.99
CA GLN A 118 -7.19 -2.98 30.21
C GLN A 118 -7.91 -3.32 28.89
N PHE A 119 -7.48 -2.69 27.79
CA PHE A 119 -7.95 -3.01 26.45
C PHE A 119 -7.48 -4.41 26.01
N LEU A 120 -6.19 -4.73 26.22
CA LEU A 120 -5.62 -6.05 25.90
C LEU A 120 -6.19 -7.17 26.76
N SER A 121 -6.54 -6.88 28.02
CA SER A 121 -7.09 -7.89 28.93
C SER A 121 -8.52 -8.31 28.58
N GLY A 122 -9.11 -7.79 27.51
CA GLY A 122 -10.42 -8.23 26.99
C GLY A 122 -11.58 -7.93 27.93
N ASN A 123 -11.42 -6.97 28.84
CA ASN A 123 -12.42 -6.68 29.87
C ASN A 123 -13.71 -6.10 29.24
N SER A 124 -14.86 -6.35 29.87
CA SER A 124 -16.20 -6.05 29.32
C SER A 124 -16.46 -4.57 28.99
N LYS A 125 -15.68 -3.66 29.58
CA LYS A 125 -15.72 -2.22 29.30
C LYS A 125 -14.51 -1.82 28.46
N VAL A 126 -14.70 -1.76 27.15
CA VAL A 126 -13.66 -1.36 26.19
C VAL A 126 -13.61 0.15 26.12
N TYR A 127 -12.50 0.74 26.59
CA TYR A 127 -12.18 2.16 26.43
C TYR A 127 -11.07 2.31 25.39
N ILE A 128 -11.29 3.15 24.38
CA ILE A 128 -10.34 3.34 23.26
C ILE A 128 -9.18 4.23 23.68
N THR A 129 -9.46 5.29 24.42
CA THR A 129 -8.43 6.23 24.91
C THR A 129 -8.65 6.59 26.37
N LEU A 130 -7.63 7.18 27.00
CA LEU A 130 -7.72 7.74 28.34
C LEU A 130 -8.85 8.77 28.48
N ILE A 131 -9.09 9.56 27.42
CA ILE A 131 -10.21 10.51 27.36
C ILE A 131 -11.55 9.77 27.41
N HIS A 132 -11.69 8.69 26.63
CA HIS A 132 -12.88 7.84 26.66
C HIS A 132 -13.06 7.18 28.04
N LYS A 133 -11.97 6.79 28.71
CA LYS A 133 -12.02 6.28 30.10
C LYS A 133 -12.46 7.35 31.09
N LEU A 134 -11.98 8.60 30.94
CA LEU A 134 -12.33 9.73 31.82
C LEU A 134 -13.81 10.11 31.68
N PHE A 135 -14.33 10.13 30.46
CA PHE A 135 -15.75 10.37 30.17
C PHE A 135 -16.63 9.12 30.27
N ARG A 136 -16.07 7.97 30.68
CA ARG A 136 -16.77 6.67 30.79
C ARG A 136 -17.52 6.24 29.52
N ILE A 137 -16.95 6.57 28.36
CA ILE A 137 -17.49 6.23 27.04
C ILE A 137 -17.14 4.78 26.73
N THR A 138 -18.15 3.92 26.69
CA THR A 138 -17.95 2.51 26.30
C THR A 138 -18.33 2.28 24.85
N ALA A 139 -17.47 1.56 24.13
CA ALA A 139 -17.75 1.07 22.80
C ALA A 139 -18.56 -0.24 22.90
N MET A 140 -19.75 -0.27 22.31
CA MET A 140 -20.58 -1.47 22.18
C MET A 140 -20.56 -1.93 20.72
N SER A 141 -20.32 -3.22 20.48
CA SER A 141 -20.50 -3.76 19.14
C SER A 141 -21.99 -3.94 18.92
N THR A 142 -22.52 -3.30 17.90
CA THR A 142 -23.80 -3.74 17.35
C THR A 142 -23.62 -5.11 16.70
N ASN A 143 -24.67 -5.93 16.78
CA ASN A 143 -24.75 -7.18 16.03
C ASN A 143 -24.91 -6.83 14.55
N ASN A 144 -23.80 -6.51 13.88
CA ASN A 144 -23.77 -6.55 12.42
C ASN A 144 -24.23 -7.94 11.99
N SER A 145 -25.01 -8.01 10.90
CA SER A 145 -25.43 -9.29 10.35
C SER A 145 -24.20 -10.19 10.12
N ALA A 146 -24.33 -11.47 10.44
CA ALA A 146 -23.25 -12.45 10.24
C ALA A 146 -22.72 -12.37 8.80
N SER A 147 -23.62 -12.14 7.83
CA SER A 147 -23.31 -11.93 6.42
C SER A 147 -22.35 -10.76 6.15
N TYR A 148 -22.54 -9.59 6.78
CA TYR A 148 -21.63 -8.45 6.58
C TYR A 148 -20.23 -8.74 7.13
N ARG A 149 -20.16 -9.35 8.33
CA ARG A 149 -18.88 -9.75 8.93
C ARG A 149 -18.15 -10.76 8.05
N SER A 150 -18.86 -11.76 7.54
CA SER A 150 -18.31 -12.75 6.61
C SER A 150 -17.81 -12.09 5.33
N SER A 151 -18.58 -11.20 4.69
CA SER A 151 -18.13 -10.50 3.49
C SER A 151 -16.87 -9.66 3.70
N VAL A 152 -16.81 -8.87 4.78
CA VAL A 152 -15.64 -8.03 5.08
C VAL A 152 -14.41 -8.91 5.35
N ASN A 153 -14.55 -9.96 6.17
CA ASN A 153 -13.46 -10.87 6.46
C ASN A 153 -12.96 -11.58 5.19
N SER A 154 -13.87 -12.08 4.35
CA SER A 154 -13.50 -12.72 3.08
C SER A 154 -12.77 -11.75 2.14
N SER A 155 -13.17 -10.47 2.12
CA SER A 155 -12.46 -9.45 1.33
C SER A 155 -11.04 -9.20 1.86
N ILE A 156 -10.86 -9.15 3.17
CA ILE A 156 -9.54 -8.97 3.80
C ILE A 156 -8.65 -10.19 3.53
N GLU A 157 -9.18 -11.40 3.70
CA GLU A 157 -8.46 -12.65 3.40
C GLU A 157 -8.06 -12.73 1.93
N PHE A 158 -8.94 -12.31 1.01
CA PHE A 158 -8.62 -12.25 -0.41
C PHE A 158 -7.47 -11.28 -0.69
N GLN A 159 -7.51 -10.05 -0.14
CA GLN A 159 -6.44 -9.07 -0.33
C GLN A 159 -5.10 -9.55 0.26
N ASN A 160 -5.13 -10.14 1.47
CA ASN A 160 -3.94 -10.70 2.11
C ASN A 160 -3.36 -11.86 1.30
N SER A 161 -4.22 -12.73 0.76
CA SER A 161 -3.79 -13.83 -0.10
C SER A 161 -3.16 -13.30 -1.39
N GLN A 162 -3.72 -12.25 -1.99
CA GLN A 162 -3.16 -11.63 -3.18
C GLN A 162 -1.78 -11.00 -2.92
N LEU A 163 -1.61 -10.31 -1.79
CA LEU A 163 -0.32 -9.77 -1.37
C LEU A 163 0.70 -10.89 -1.15
N LEU A 164 0.28 -12.00 -0.52
CA LEU A 164 1.14 -13.15 -0.29
C LEU A 164 1.55 -13.81 -1.61
N TYR A 165 0.62 -14.01 -2.55
CA TYR A 165 0.96 -14.52 -3.88
C TYR A 165 1.93 -13.61 -4.62
N ASN A 166 1.71 -12.29 -4.57
CA ASN A 166 2.65 -11.33 -5.16
C ASN A 166 4.04 -11.40 -4.53
N ALA A 167 4.11 -11.49 -3.19
CA ALA A 167 5.38 -11.63 -2.48
C ALA A 167 6.10 -12.94 -2.82
N VAL A 168 5.36 -14.05 -2.90
CA VAL A 168 5.91 -15.36 -3.32
C VAL A 168 6.42 -15.31 -4.75
N LEU A 169 5.66 -14.74 -5.69
CA LEU A 169 6.10 -14.57 -7.08
C LEU A 169 7.35 -13.70 -7.18
N GLN A 170 7.44 -12.63 -6.39
CA GLN A 170 8.60 -11.76 -6.35
C GLN A 170 9.83 -12.48 -5.75
N LEU A 171 9.63 -13.29 -4.72
CA LEU A 171 10.70 -14.11 -4.12
C LEU A 171 11.18 -15.19 -5.09
N LEU A 172 10.27 -15.89 -5.77
CA LEU A 172 10.62 -16.87 -6.81
C LEU A 172 11.36 -16.19 -7.97
N GLY A 173 10.86 -15.05 -8.45
CA GLY A 173 11.50 -14.29 -9.53
C GLY A 173 12.90 -13.77 -9.18
N THR A 174 13.13 -13.40 -7.92
CA THR A 174 14.42 -12.84 -7.48
C THR A 174 15.42 -13.89 -7.00
N GLN A 175 14.98 -14.94 -6.32
CA GLN A 175 15.87 -15.95 -5.73
C GLN A 175 15.97 -17.23 -6.56
N VAL A 176 14.87 -17.69 -7.18
CA VAL A 176 14.87 -18.97 -7.91
C VAL A 176 15.40 -18.79 -9.34
N VAL A 177 14.96 -17.75 -10.07
CA VAL A 177 15.41 -17.49 -11.45
C VAL A 177 16.87 -17.05 -11.53
N LYS A 178 17.41 -16.40 -10.49
CA LYS A 178 18.83 -16.03 -10.40
C LYS A 178 19.75 -17.14 -9.86
N SER A 179 19.20 -18.31 -9.51
CA SER A 179 20.04 -19.40 -9.01
C SER A 179 20.86 -20.02 -10.15
N GLU A 180 22.19 -19.97 -10.01
CA GLU A 180 23.19 -20.58 -10.90
C GLU A 180 22.90 -22.07 -11.20
N PHE A 181 22.26 -22.77 -10.25
CA PHE A 181 21.88 -24.18 -10.37
C PHE A 181 20.76 -24.43 -11.39
N LEU A 182 19.69 -23.62 -11.39
CA LEU A 182 18.63 -23.74 -12.39
C LEU A 182 19.11 -23.27 -13.76
N HIS A 183 19.95 -22.22 -13.81
CA HIS A 183 20.60 -21.81 -15.04
C HIS A 183 21.49 -22.91 -15.64
N LYS A 184 22.20 -23.70 -14.81
CA LYS A 184 22.97 -24.89 -15.25
C LYS A 184 22.11 -26.07 -15.70
N LEU A 185 20.98 -26.32 -15.04
CA LEU A 185 20.03 -27.38 -15.44
C LEU A 185 19.32 -27.03 -16.75
N ILE A 186 18.95 -25.77 -16.96
CA ILE A 186 18.29 -25.28 -18.17
C ILE A 186 19.28 -25.15 -19.35
N ARG A 187 20.59 -24.91 -19.10
CA ARG A 187 21.61 -24.82 -20.17
C ARG A 187 22.06 -26.15 -20.79
N ARG A 188 21.60 -27.31 -20.32
CA ARG A 188 22.22 -28.60 -20.68
C ARG A 188 21.80 -29.21 -22.03
N LYS A 189 21.12 -28.47 -22.92
CA LYS A 189 20.89 -28.90 -24.31
C LYS A 189 21.09 -27.76 -25.30
N TYR A 190 22.33 -27.53 -25.69
CA TYR A 190 22.64 -27.06 -27.04
C TYR A 190 24.01 -27.63 -27.41
N SER A 191 24.01 -28.88 -27.86
CA SER A 191 25.17 -29.45 -28.55
C SER A 191 25.24 -28.74 -29.91
N THR A 192 26.38 -28.09 -30.14
CA THR A 192 26.77 -27.52 -31.43
C THR A 192 26.91 -28.64 -32.45
N SER A 193 25.89 -28.82 -33.29
CA SER A 193 26.02 -29.58 -34.53
C SER A 193 26.42 -28.61 -35.64
N HIS A 194 27.69 -28.67 -36.05
CA HIS A 194 28.12 -28.15 -37.34
C HIS A 194 27.54 -29.06 -38.43
N HIS A 195 26.45 -28.66 -39.07
CA HIS A 195 26.10 -29.20 -40.39
C HIS A 195 25.25 -28.21 -41.19
N LEU A 196 25.65 -28.05 -42.45
CA LEU A 196 25.10 -27.25 -43.54
C LEU A 196 23.66 -26.75 -43.33
N SER A 197 23.48 -25.45 -43.03
CA SER A 197 22.15 -24.85 -42.91
C SER A 197 21.61 -24.47 -44.28
N ASN A 198 20.45 -25.04 -44.64
CA ASN A 198 19.57 -24.51 -45.68
C ASN A 198 19.31 -23.01 -45.45
N SER A 199 19.24 -22.22 -46.53
CA SER A 199 19.18 -20.74 -46.53
C SER A 199 18.00 -20.14 -45.76
N SER A 200 17.01 -20.94 -45.37
CA SER A 200 15.80 -20.55 -44.65
C SER A 200 15.87 -20.73 -43.12
N HIS A 201 16.91 -21.38 -42.58
CA HIS A 201 17.01 -21.69 -41.15
C HIS A 201 18.07 -20.84 -40.44
N CYS A 202 17.87 -20.55 -39.16
CA CYS A 202 18.82 -19.77 -38.39
C CYS A 202 20.11 -20.56 -38.14
N PRO A 203 21.30 -20.04 -38.48
CA PRO A 203 22.56 -20.80 -38.40
C PRO A 203 23.02 -21.10 -36.97
N THR A 204 22.49 -20.39 -35.97
CA THR A 204 22.85 -20.60 -34.56
C THR A 204 21.99 -21.68 -33.88
N CYS A 205 20.71 -21.77 -34.23
CA CYS A 205 19.76 -22.66 -33.56
C CYS A 205 19.15 -23.73 -34.48
N ASN A 206 19.40 -23.63 -35.79
CA ASN A 206 18.87 -24.46 -36.88
C ASN A 206 17.33 -24.55 -36.95
N ASN A 207 16.62 -23.60 -36.32
CA ASN A 207 15.16 -23.49 -36.39
C ASN A 207 14.75 -22.43 -37.42
N LEU A 208 13.51 -22.54 -37.92
CA LEU A 208 12.90 -21.51 -38.76
C LEU A 208 12.65 -20.23 -37.92
N PRO A 209 13.18 -19.06 -38.32
CA PRO A 209 13.02 -17.84 -37.54
C PRO A 209 11.58 -17.30 -37.66
N THR A 210 10.83 -17.32 -36.55
CA THR A 210 9.47 -16.73 -36.46
C THR A 210 9.46 -15.20 -36.52
N ASN A 211 10.61 -14.58 -36.28
CA ASN A 211 10.85 -13.15 -36.45
C ASN A 211 12.29 -12.97 -36.96
N PRO A 212 12.53 -12.98 -38.28
CA PRO A 212 13.86 -13.01 -38.86
C PRO A 212 14.56 -11.65 -38.76
N TYR A 213 15.79 -11.69 -38.27
CA TYR A 213 16.72 -10.56 -38.25
C TYR A 213 17.86 -10.81 -39.23
N LEU A 214 18.26 -9.77 -39.95
CA LEU A 214 19.42 -9.76 -40.82
C LEU A 214 20.63 -9.19 -40.08
N SER A 215 21.73 -9.93 -40.11
CA SER A 215 23.03 -9.38 -39.69
C SER A 215 23.58 -8.45 -40.76
N ASN A 216 24.29 -7.41 -40.33
CA ASN A 216 24.96 -6.48 -41.24
C ASN A 216 26.17 -7.08 -42.00
N CYS A 217 26.70 -8.22 -41.54
CA CYS A 217 27.97 -8.76 -42.03
C CYS A 217 27.84 -9.83 -43.11
N CYS A 218 26.76 -10.62 -43.11
CA CYS A 218 26.56 -11.71 -44.07
C CYS A 218 25.10 -11.86 -44.54
N SER A 219 24.23 -10.94 -44.13
CA SER A 219 22.82 -10.89 -44.52
C SER A 219 22.08 -12.23 -44.35
N LYS A 220 22.47 -13.02 -43.34
CA LYS A 220 21.79 -14.27 -43.00
C LYS A 220 20.64 -14.01 -42.03
N HIS A 221 19.61 -14.86 -42.14
CA HIS A 221 18.46 -14.82 -41.25
C HIS A 221 18.80 -15.46 -39.90
N PHE A 222 18.64 -14.68 -38.84
CA PHE A 222 18.76 -15.14 -37.47
C PHE A 222 17.42 -15.01 -36.75
N CYS A 223 17.17 -15.86 -35.75
CA CYS A 223 16.16 -15.57 -34.75
C CYS A 223 16.59 -14.35 -33.92
N TYR A 224 15.64 -13.53 -33.48
CA TYR A 224 15.90 -12.38 -32.60
C TYR A 224 16.86 -12.70 -31.43
N LEU A 225 16.58 -13.77 -30.68
CA LEU A 225 17.42 -14.17 -29.55
C LEU A 225 18.82 -14.64 -29.96
N CYS A 226 18.97 -15.21 -31.15
CA CYS A 226 20.25 -15.70 -31.65
C CYS A 226 21.13 -14.55 -32.16
N VAL A 227 20.53 -13.55 -32.81
CA VAL A 227 21.29 -12.39 -33.30
C VAL A 227 21.81 -11.53 -32.15
N LEU A 228 21.03 -11.37 -31.07
CA LEU A 228 21.47 -10.67 -29.86
C LEU A 228 22.73 -11.31 -29.25
N LYS A 229 22.75 -12.65 -29.15
CA LYS A 229 23.93 -13.37 -28.67
C LYS A 229 25.16 -13.19 -29.56
N CYS A 230 24.96 -13.04 -30.88
CA CYS A 230 26.06 -12.77 -31.81
C CYS A 230 26.59 -11.34 -31.62
N ILE A 231 25.71 -10.35 -31.44
CA ILE A 231 26.06 -8.94 -31.17
C ILE A 231 26.80 -8.82 -29.84
N GLU A 232 26.31 -9.47 -28.78
CA GLU A 232 26.99 -9.50 -27.47
C GLU A 232 28.40 -10.06 -27.56
N ARG A 233 28.62 -11.06 -28.42
CA ARG A 233 29.94 -11.68 -28.65
C ARG A 233 30.77 -10.95 -29.70
N GLN A 234 30.22 -9.93 -30.36
CA GLN A 234 30.78 -9.25 -31.53
C GLN A 234 31.27 -10.23 -32.61
N ASN A 235 30.68 -11.42 -32.71
CA ASN A 235 31.09 -12.45 -33.66
C ASN A 235 29.89 -13.13 -34.28
N CYS A 236 29.85 -13.19 -35.61
CA CYS A 236 28.79 -13.83 -36.37
C CYS A 236 28.99 -15.35 -36.42
N SER A 237 28.03 -16.13 -35.92
CA SER A 237 28.11 -17.60 -35.95
C SER A 237 28.06 -18.25 -37.34
N PHE A 238 27.90 -17.48 -38.42
CA PHE A 238 27.86 -17.99 -39.79
C PHE A 238 29.12 -17.67 -40.60
N CYS A 239 29.67 -16.46 -40.45
CA CYS A 239 30.81 -15.99 -41.26
C CYS A 239 32.03 -15.58 -40.42
N ASP A 240 31.96 -15.78 -39.10
CA ASP A 240 33.01 -15.46 -38.12
C ASP A 240 33.57 -14.03 -38.19
N SER A 241 32.79 -13.11 -38.76
CA SER A 241 33.13 -11.69 -38.86
C SER A 241 32.46 -10.87 -37.75
N LYS A 242 32.98 -9.67 -37.52
CA LYS A 242 32.45 -8.75 -36.50
C LYS A 242 31.04 -8.29 -36.86
N ILE A 243 30.09 -8.58 -35.97
CA ILE A 243 28.70 -8.13 -36.09
C ILE A 243 28.48 -6.95 -35.16
N ASN A 244 28.19 -5.79 -35.76
CA ASN A 244 28.00 -4.53 -35.01
C ASN A 244 26.52 -4.14 -34.91
N ALA A 245 25.71 -4.59 -35.86
CA ALA A 245 24.29 -4.29 -35.90
C ALA A 245 23.52 -5.41 -36.62
N ALA A 246 22.27 -5.59 -36.23
CA ALA A 246 21.31 -6.41 -36.94
C ALA A 246 19.93 -5.74 -36.91
N GLY A 247 19.18 -5.88 -37.99
CA GLY A 247 17.85 -5.30 -38.14
C GLY A 247 16.80 -6.36 -38.44
N PRO A 248 15.53 -6.13 -38.09
CA PRO A 248 14.45 -7.02 -38.51
C PRO A 248 14.29 -6.97 -40.04
N LEU A 249 14.04 -8.11 -40.68
CA LEU A 249 13.89 -8.25 -42.13
C LEU A 249 12.84 -7.28 -42.71
N TYR A 250 11.79 -6.97 -41.95
CA TYR A 250 10.70 -6.09 -42.35
C TYR A 250 10.95 -4.59 -42.06
N SER A 251 12.14 -4.21 -41.57
CA SER A 251 12.52 -2.80 -41.47
C SER A 251 13.06 -2.28 -42.80
N TYR A 252 12.44 -1.22 -43.30
CA TYR A 252 12.72 -0.61 -44.61
C TYR A 252 14.18 -0.11 -44.76
N SER A 253 14.91 0.09 -43.65
CA SER A 253 16.28 0.61 -43.62
C SER A 253 17.37 -0.44 -43.85
N PHE A 254 17.09 -1.75 -43.71
CA PHE A 254 18.09 -2.82 -43.85
C PHE A 254 18.07 -3.52 -45.22
N ILE A 255 17.16 -3.11 -46.12
CA ILE A 255 16.97 -3.72 -47.45
C ILE A 255 17.81 -3.00 -48.54
N LYS A 256 18.46 -1.88 -48.22
CA LYS A 256 19.35 -1.14 -49.12
C LYS A 256 20.73 -0.94 -48.48
N GLY A 257 21.57 -1.96 -48.60
CA GLY A 257 23.01 -1.93 -48.32
C GLY A 257 23.67 -2.96 -49.21
#